data_AF-A0A9N7JP22-F1
#
_entry.id   AF-A0A9N7JP22-F1
#
_cell.length_a   1.000
_cell.length_b   1.000
_cell.length_c   1.000
_cell.angle_alpha   90.00
_cell.angle_beta   90.00
_cell.angle_gamma   90.00
#
_symmetry.space_group_name_H-M   'P 1'
#
loop_
_entity.id
_entity.type
_entity.pdbx_description
1 polymer ?
#
loop_
_entity_poly.entity_id
_entity_poly.type
_entity_poly.pdbx_seq_one_letter_code
_entity_poly.pdbx_strand_id
1 'polypeptide(L)'
;MKKFRENELTDFEELNDVRVNSEKEEEEINLDKMVESKNEDIQVNKVSEPKEENSYKRFDEEKEEKEEKDDYITPSMKRFRTSIGIICLVLVVAVGIFHKKVNEAYRDNLTSGYLENVNAGDILSKEALKLDAKDESIEVANGYGNLEISIWNFSKVEDNDYVQVFIDGVAQGGPFSIRHKPIKISVPDKAVIQVQGVRDGSNNGITYAVHFNKTGETYLNTVSLNAKNSYTIVSR
;
A
#
# COMPACT_ATOMS: atom_id res chain seq x y z
N MET A 1 52.05 -0.03 -52.82
CA MET A 1 50.61 -0.36 -52.75
C MET A 1 50.47 -1.87 -52.56
N LYS A 2 50.17 -2.32 -51.34
CA LYS A 2 49.95 -3.74 -51.00
C LYS A 2 48.44 -3.94 -50.85
N LYS A 3 47.86 -4.79 -51.70
CA LYS A 3 46.46 -5.26 -51.58
C LYS A 3 46.42 -6.32 -50.49
N PHE A 4 45.64 -6.10 -49.44
CA PHE A 4 45.25 -7.12 -48.48
C PHE A 4 43.78 -7.48 -48.68
N ARG A 5 43.55 -8.80 -48.60
CA ARG A 5 42.32 -9.52 -48.94
C ARG A 5 41.25 -9.32 -47.88
N GLU A 6 40.01 -9.29 -48.34
CA GLU A 6 38.79 -9.48 -47.56
C GLU A 6 38.79 -10.89 -46.94
N ASN A 7 38.41 -10.98 -45.67
CA ASN A 7 38.06 -12.25 -45.03
C ASN A 7 36.55 -12.26 -44.78
N GLU A 8 35.95 -13.34 -45.25
CA GLU A 8 34.52 -13.62 -45.30
C GLU A 8 33.91 -13.87 -43.93
N LEU A 9 32.63 -13.49 -43.85
CA LEU A 9 31.67 -13.91 -42.84
C LEU A 9 31.50 -15.43 -42.86
N THR A 10 31.39 -16.03 -41.68
CA THR A 10 30.95 -17.42 -41.53
C THR A 10 29.58 -17.45 -40.87
N ASP A 11 28.70 -18.21 -41.52
CA ASP A 11 27.34 -18.55 -41.20
C ASP A 11 27.18 -19.10 -39.78
N PHE A 12 26.09 -18.73 -39.11
CA PHE A 12 25.52 -19.53 -38.05
C PHE A 12 24.05 -19.80 -38.36
N GLU A 13 23.78 -21.09 -38.54
CA GLU A 13 22.55 -21.68 -39.00
C GLU A 13 21.39 -21.52 -38.01
N GLU A 14 20.21 -21.47 -38.63
CA GLU A 14 18.88 -21.55 -38.07
C GLU A 14 18.66 -22.84 -37.25
N LEU A 15 17.96 -22.72 -36.11
CA LEU A 15 17.22 -23.84 -35.54
C LEU A 15 15.74 -23.50 -35.46
N ASN A 16 14.99 -24.23 -36.28
CA ASN A 16 13.55 -24.22 -36.44
C ASN A 16 12.80 -24.83 -35.24
N ASP A 17 11.60 -24.29 -35.03
CA ASP A 17 10.33 -24.92 -34.71
C ASP A 17 10.26 -26.05 -33.66
N VAL A 18 9.66 -25.70 -32.51
CA VAL A 18 8.82 -26.63 -31.76
C VAL A 18 7.44 -26.00 -31.54
N ARG A 19 6.50 -26.37 -32.42
CA ARG A 19 5.05 -26.28 -32.19
C ARG A 19 4.60 -27.55 -31.48
N VAL A 20 3.98 -27.42 -30.31
CA VAL A 20 3.07 -28.42 -29.75
C VAL A 20 1.76 -27.73 -29.36
N ASN A 21 0.69 -28.24 -29.94
CA ASN A 21 -0.71 -27.83 -29.78
C ASN A 21 -1.38 -28.65 -28.66
N SER A 22 -2.51 -28.12 -28.17
CA SER A 22 -3.61 -28.81 -27.44
C SER A 22 -3.31 -29.20 -25.98
N GLU A 23 -4.19 -29.08 -24.99
CA GLU A 23 -5.66 -29.19 -24.96
C GLU A 23 -6.31 -28.25 -23.91
N LYS A 24 -7.58 -27.91 -24.16
CA LYS A 24 -8.52 -27.22 -23.26
C LYS A 24 -9.20 -28.25 -22.35
N GLU A 25 -9.47 -27.89 -21.10
CA GLU A 25 -10.61 -28.42 -20.34
C GLU A 25 -11.16 -27.32 -19.41
N GLU A 26 -12.40 -26.92 -19.67
CA GLU A 26 -13.24 -26.03 -18.86
C GLU A 26 -14.29 -26.93 -18.18
N GLU A 27 -14.37 -26.92 -16.84
CA GLU A 27 -15.52 -27.48 -16.11
C GLU A 27 -16.31 -26.33 -15.46
N GLU A 28 -17.44 -25.98 -16.08
CA GLU A 28 -18.50 -25.16 -15.48
C GLU A 28 -19.46 -26.05 -14.67
N ILE A 29 -19.63 -25.75 -13.38
CA ILE A 29 -20.66 -26.34 -12.52
C ILE A 29 -21.82 -25.35 -12.43
N ASN A 30 -22.93 -25.66 -13.11
CA ASN A 30 -24.22 -24.98 -12.95
C ASN A 30 -25.14 -25.82 -12.04
N LEU A 31 -25.39 -25.33 -10.82
CA LEU A 31 -26.30 -25.95 -9.85
C LEU A 31 -27.47 -25.01 -9.56
N ASP A 32 -28.36 -24.85 -10.55
CA ASP A 32 -29.66 -24.21 -10.38
C ASP A 32 -30.70 -25.04 -11.12
N LYS A 33 -31.49 -25.83 -10.34
CA LYS A 33 -32.85 -26.35 -10.61
C LYS A 33 -33.11 -27.63 -9.80
N MET A 34 -33.59 -27.47 -8.58
CA MET A 34 -34.42 -28.48 -7.91
C MET A 34 -35.58 -27.78 -7.21
N VAL A 35 -36.59 -27.46 -8.01
CA VAL A 35 -37.96 -27.21 -7.57
C VAL A 35 -38.84 -28.18 -8.36
N GLU A 36 -39.82 -28.75 -7.66
CA GLU A 36 -41.00 -29.44 -8.20
C GLU A 36 -40.94 -30.98 -8.20
N SER A 37 -41.44 -31.57 -7.11
CA SER A 37 -42.31 -32.75 -7.21
C SER A 37 -43.54 -32.53 -6.33
N LYS A 38 -44.71 -32.62 -6.95
CA LYS A 38 -46.06 -32.52 -6.39
C LYS A 38 -46.63 -33.92 -6.16
N ASN A 39 -47.35 -34.06 -5.04
CA ASN A 39 -48.64 -34.76 -4.80
C ASN A 39 -48.74 -36.27 -5.17
N GLU A 40 -49.53 -37.14 -4.53
CA GLU A 40 -50.80 -37.06 -3.79
C GLU A 40 -50.86 -38.18 -2.73
N ASP A 41 -51.58 -37.99 -1.62
CA ASP A 41 -52.77 -38.81 -1.32
C ASP A 41 -53.57 -38.30 -0.11
N ILE A 42 -54.89 -38.37 -0.29
CA ILE A 42 -56.00 -37.79 0.48
C ILE A 42 -56.49 -38.78 1.54
N GLN A 43 -56.87 -38.34 2.75
CA GLN A 43 -58.15 -38.72 3.39
C GLN A 43 -58.64 -37.66 4.40
N VAL A 44 -59.90 -37.27 4.17
CA VAL A 44 -60.71 -36.29 4.90
C VAL A 44 -61.47 -36.98 6.02
N ASN A 45 -61.55 -36.36 7.20
CA ASN A 45 -62.68 -36.58 8.11
C ASN A 45 -63.06 -35.30 8.87
N LYS A 46 -64.36 -35.22 9.14
CA LYS A 46 -65.22 -34.04 9.38
C LYS A 46 -65.09 -33.34 10.73
N VAL A 47 -65.19 -32.00 10.66
CA VAL A 47 -66.06 -31.08 11.44
C VAL A 47 -65.85 -30.93 12.95
N SER A 48 -65.41 -29.72 13.35
CA SER A 48 -66.13 -28.86 14.30
C SER A 48 -65.65 -27.40 14.20
N GLU A 49 -66.61 -26.47 14.14
CA GLU A 49 -66.48 -25.01 14.01
C GLU A 49 -65.74 -24.30 15.17
N PRO A 50 -65.27 -23.05 14.95
CA PRO A 50 -64.35 -22.35 15.84
C PRO A 50 -65.08 -21.62 16.97
N LYS A 51 -64.50 -21.63 18.18
CA LYS A 51 -64.84 -20.67 19.23
C LYS A 51 -63.74 -19.61 19.32
N GLU A 52 -64.04 -18.45 18.78
CA GLU A 52 -63.46 -17.19 19.24
C GLU A 52 -63.90 -16.93 20.67
N GLU A 53 -62.97 -16.61 21.57
CA GLU A 53 -63.30 -15.91 22.80
C GLU A 53 -62.31 -14.78 23.04
N ASN A 54 -62.77 -13.59 22.69
CA ASN A 54 -62.16 -12.30 23.01
C ASN A 54 -62.11 -12.12 24.53
N SER A 55 -60.91 -12.00 25.10
CA SER A 55 -60.72 -11.53 26.47
C SER A 55 -59.82 -10.28 26.47
N TYR A 56 -60.35 -9.18 25.95
CA TYR A 56 -59.84 -7.85 26.28
C TYR A 56 -60.19 -7.55 27.75
N LYS A 57 -59.17 -7.51 28.62
CA LYS A 57 -59.33 -7.02 29.98
C LYS A 57 -59.32 -5.49 29.97
N ARG A 58 -60.55 -4.96 30.07
CA ARG A 58 -61.02 -3.79 30.81
C ARG A 58 -59.94 -2.99 31.54
N PHE A 59 -59.77 -1.73 31.13
CA PHE A 59 -59.13 -0.68 31.92
C PHE A 59 -60.06 -0.31 33.07
N ASP A 60 -59.67 -0.70 34.29
CA ASP A 60 -60.21 -0.10 35.50
C ASP A 60 -59.13 0.89 36.01
N GLU A 61 -59.55 2.15 36.13
CA GLU A 61 -58.81 3.23 36.78
C GLU A 61 -58.52 2.90 38.25
N GLU A 62 -57.51 3.59 38.78
CA GLU A 62 -57.06 3.60 40.17
C GLU A 62 -56.09 2.49 40.59
N LYS A 63 -54.81 2.71 40.25
CA LYS A 63 -53.70 2.53 41.19
C LYS A 63 -52.57 3.49 40.83
N GLU A 64 -52.16 4.28 41.81
CA GLU A 64 -50.95 5.10 41.76
C GLU A 64 -49.74 4.24 41.38
N GLU A 65 -49.35 4.28 40.10
CA GLU A 65 -48.07 3.76 39.65
C GLU A 65 -47.00 4.78 40.00
N LYS A 66 -46.31 4.50 41.11
CA LYS A 66 -44.99 5.06 41.39
C LYS A 66 -44.11 4.78 40.17
N GLU A 67 -43.58 5.84 39.57
CA GLU A 67 -42.46 5.74 38.63
C GLU A 67 -41.35 4.90 39.28
N GLU A 68 -41.16 3.65 38.83
CA GLU A 68 -39.92 2.91 39.06
C GLU A 68 -38.83 3.62 38.27
N LYS A 69 -38.21 4.63 38.90
CA LYS A 69 -36.92 5.14 38.45
C LYS A 69 -35.90 4.05 38.71
N ASP A 70 -35.32 3.53 37.63
CA ASP A 70 -34.21 2.58 37.66
C ASP A 70 -33.17 2.96 38.73
N ASP A 71 -33.18 2.24 39.85
CA ASP A 71 -32.34 2.46 41.03
C ASP A 71 -30.90 1.94 40.84
N TYR A 72 -30.40 1.88 39.61
CA TYR A 72 -29.08 1.31 39.30
C TYR A 72 -27.99 2.35 39.02
N ILE A 73 -28.28 3.66 39.08
CA ILE A 73 -27.28 4.70 38.84
C ILE A 73 -27.08 5.59 40.08
N THR A 74 -26.06 5.25 40.88
CA THR A 74 -25.60 6.13 41.96
C THR A 74 -25.08 7.48 41.41
N PRO A 75 -25.22 8.60 42.15
CA PRO A 75 -24.75 9.91 41.71
C PRO A 75 -23.25 9.96 41.35
N SER A 76 -22.45 9.09 41.98
CA SER A 76 -21.02 8.90 41.68
C SER A 76 -20.79 8.24 40.32
N MET A 77 -21.61 7.26 39.92
CA MET A 77 -21.53 6.64 38.59
C MET A 77 -21.89 7.61 37.46
N LYS A 78 -22.80 8.57 37.69
CA LYS A 78 -23.10 9.65 36.73
C LYS A 78 -21.86 10.52 36.50
N ARG A 79 -21.21 10.96 37.57
CA ARG A 79 -20.01 11.81 37.49
C ARG A 79 -18.81 11.06 36.88
N PHE A 80 -18.63 9.78 37.23
CA PHE A 80 -17.59 8.93 36.68
C PHE A 80 -17.74 8.72 35.16
N ARG A 81 -18.96 8.42 34.69
CA ARG A 81 -19.24 8.25 33.25
C ARG A 81 -19.04 9.55 32.47
N THR A 82 -19.42 10.70 33.06
CA THR A 82 -19.16 12.02 32.45
C THR A 82 -17.66 12.31 32.38
N SER A 83 -16.88 12.02 33.43
CA SER A 83 -15.43 12.22 33.43
C SER A 83 -14.71 11.34 32.41
N ILE A 84 -15.10 10.06 32.30
CA ILE A 84 -14.55 9.15 31.27
C ILE A 84 -14.91 9.64 29.86
N GLY A 85 -16.15 10.07 29.64
CA GLY A 85 -16.58 10.62 28.35
C GLY A 85 -15.75 11.83 27.93
N ILE A 86 -15.48 12.75 28.85
CA ILE A 86 -14.63 13.93 28.59
C ILE A 86 -13.19 13.51 28.32
N ILE A 87 -12.62 12.59 29.10
CA ILE A 87 -11.25 12.10 28.90
C ILE A 87 -11.09 11.40 27.54
N CYS A 88 -12.04 10.53 27.17
CA CYS A 88 -12.04 9.88 25.86
C CYS A 88 -12.14 10.89 24.72
N LEU A 89 -12.99 11.92 24.86
CA LEU A 89 -13.13 12.96 23.84
C LEU A 89 -11.83 13.78 23.69
N VAL A 90 -11.17 14.13 24.79
CA VAL A 90 -9.86 14.81 24.77
C VAL A 90 -8.79 13.92 24.12
N LEU A 91 -8.78 12.61 24.40
CA LEU A 91 -7.87 11.65 23.77
C LEU A 91 -8.08 11.54 22.26
N VAL A 92 -9.33 11.48 21.79
CA VAL A 92 -9.65 11.43 20.35
C VAL A 92 -9.20 12.71 19.64
N VAL A 93 -9.45 13.88 20.24
CA VAL A 93 -9.00 15.17 19.69
C VAL A 93 -7.47 15.25 19.68
N ALA A 94 -6.79 14.81 20.75
CA ALA A 94 -5.33 14.81 20.82
C ALA A 94 -4.70 13.92 19.75
N VAL A 95 -5.25 12.72 19.50
CA VAL A 95 -4.77 11.80 18.46
C VAL A 95 -5.01 12.36 17.05
N GLY A 96 -6.11 13.09 16.83
CA GLY A 96 -6.41 13.70 15.53
C GLY A 96 -5.42 14.80 15.10
N ILE A 97 -4.84 15.54 16.05
CA ILE A 97 -3.98 16.70 15.77
C ILE A 97 -2.57 16.28 15.27
N PHE A 98 -2.13 15.05 15.53
CA PHE A 98 -0.77 14.60 15.16
C PHE A 98 -0.65 13.95 13.77
N HIS A 99 -1.66 14.03 12.92
CA HIS A 99 -1.49 13.63 11.52
C HIS A 99 -0.55 14.64 10.83
N LYS A 100 0.72 14.25 10.67
CA LYS A 100 1.68 15.00 9.84
C LYS A 100 1.06 15.20 8.46
N LYS A 101 0.74 16.45 8.14
CA LYS A 101 0.26 16.84 6.82
C LYS A 101 1.40 16.59 5.83
N VAL A 102 1.16 15.73 4.84
CA VAL A 102 2.09 15.54 3.71
C VAL A 102 2.24 16.90 3.02
N ASN A 103 3.48 17.35 2.81
CA ASN A 103 3.71 18.60 2.12
C ASN A 103 3.61 18.35 0.61
N GLU A 104 2.54 18.86 0.00
CA GLU A 104 2.37 18.83 -1.45
C GLU A 104 2.96 20.12 -2.03
N ALA A 105 4.24 20.08 -2.36
CA ALA A 105 4.95 21.17 -3.01
C ALA A 105 5.35 20.72 -4.42
N TYR A 106 4.34 20.57 -5.29
CA TYR A 106 4.55 20.14 -6.67
C TYR A 106 5.59 21.03 -7.37
N ARG A 107 6.59 20.42 -7.98
CA ARG A 107 7.60 21.11 -8.76
C ARG A 107 7.43 20.76 -10.22
N ASP A 108 7.19 21.79 -11.04
CA ASP A 108 7.15 21.63 -12.49
C ASP A 108 8.60 21.54 -13.02
N ASN A 109 8.84 20.69 -14.03
CA ASN A 109 10.14 20.51 -14.70
C ASN A 109 11.28 19.99 -13.79
N LEU A 110 11.03 18.95 -13.00
CA LEU A 110 12.11 18.19 -12.36
C LEU A 110 12.92 17.46 -13.44
N THR A 111 13.96 18.12 -13.96
CA THR A 111 14.86 17.59 -15.00
C THR A 111 16.16 17.02 -14.41
N SER A 112 16.45 17.30 -13.14
CA SER A 112 17.59 16.77 -12.40
C SER A 112 17.15 16.19 -11.07
N GLY A 113 17.68 15.01 -10.73
CA GLY A 113 17.32 14.27 -9.52
C GLY A 113 17.61 15.00 -8.21
N TYR A 114 18.52 15.97 -8.18
CA TYR A 114 18.94 16.59 -6.92
C TYR A 114 17.99 17.69 -6.43
N LEU A 115 17.57 17.60 -5.17
CA LEU A 115 16.77 18.61 -4.46
C LEU A 115 17.29 18.81 -3.03
N GLU A 116 17.29 20.07 -2.61
CA GLU A 116 17.51 20.48 -1.22
C GLU A 116 16.20 20.88 -0.55
N ASN A 117 16.18 20.81 0.79
CA ASN A 117 15.07 21.26 1.64
C ASN A 117 13.75 20.53 1.37
N VAL A 118 13.84 19.25 1.00
CA VAL A 118 12.70 18.34 0.86
C VAL A 118 12.64 17.45 2.09
N ASN A 119 11.43 17.26 2.64
CA ASN A 119 11.26 16.29 3.71
C ASN A 119 11.00 14.91 3.12
N ALA A 120 11.54 13.88 3.77
CA ALA A 120 11.20 12.50 3.42
C ALA A 120 9.68 12.30 3.49
N GLY A 121 9.11 11.84 2.37
CA GLY A 121 7.66 11.57 2.23
C GLY A 121 6.88 12.69 1.55
N ASP A 122 7.53 13.79 1.17
CA ASP A 122 6.89 14.85 0.40
C ASP A 122 6.46 14.33 -0.99
N ILE A 123 5.28 14.76 -1.44
CA ILE A 123 4.79 14.51 -2.79
C ILE A 123 5.24 15.68 -3.65
N LEU A 124 6.08 15.41 -4.64
CA LEU A 124 6.82 16.42 -5.41
C LEU A 124 6.34 16.51 -6.85
N SER A 125 5.62 15.51 -7.35
CA SER A 125 5.12 15.49 -8.73
C SER A 125 3.64 15.14 -8.83
N LYS A 126 2.94 15.78 -9.77
CA LYS A 126 1.53 15.48 -10.07
C LYS A 126 1.36 14.21 -10.89
N GLU A 127 2.37 13.88 -11.70
CA GLU A 127 2.37 12.77 -12.64
C GLU A 127 3.67 11.97 -12.52
N ALA A 128 3.70 10.76 -13.07
CA ALA A 128 4.94 10.01 -13.23
C ALA A 128 5.90 10.83 -14.11
N LEU A 129 6.98 11.34 -13.50
CA LEU A 129 8.00 12.06 -14.25
C LEU A 129 8.83 11.07 -15.06
N LYS A 130 9.02 11.40 -16.33
CA LYS A 130 10.01 10.73 -17.18
C LYS A 130 11.39 11.28 -16.85
N LEU A 131 11.97 10.76 -15.77
CA LEU A 131 13.37 10.97 -15.44
C LEU A 131 14.23 9.98 -16.24
N ASP A 132 15.50 10.32 -16.44
CA ASP A 132 16.48 9.33 -16.88
C ASP A 132 17.04 8.61 -15.64
N ALA A 133 17.19 7.30 -15.74
CA ALA A 133 17.83 6.50 -14.71
C ALA A 133 19.30 6.92 -14.56
N LYS A 134 19.73 7.22 -13.32
CA LYS A 134 21.06 7.78 -13.06
C LYS A 134 21.71 7.24 -11.79
N ASP A 135 23.02 7.00 -11.87
CA ASP A 135 23.86 6.73 -10.71
C ASP A 135 24.38 8.05 -10.11
N GLU A 136 24.50 8.10 -8.79
CA GLU A 136 24.91 9.31 -8.06
C GLU A 136 26.09 9.02 -7.12
N SER A 137 26.93 10.04 -6.91
CA SER A 137 28.02 10.03 -5.93
C SER A 137 27.72 11.10 -4.87
N ILE A 138 27.74 10.69 -3.60
CA ILE A 138 27.35 11.51 -2.47
C ILE A 138 28.57 11.72 -1.59
N GLU A 139 28.89 12.97 -1.31
CA GLU A 139 30.02 13.34 -0.47
C GLU A 139 29.53 13.64 0.95
N VAL A 140 29.99 12.84 1.92
CA VAL A 140 29.65 13.07 3.32
C VAL A 140 30.87 13.61 4.04
N ALA A 141 30.77 14.84 4.53
CA ALA A 141 31.81 15.46 5.34
C ALA A 141 31.81 14.85 6.74
N ASN A 142 32.90 14.15 7.09
CA ASN A 142 33.14 13.38 8.31
C ASN A 142 32.50 11.98 8.31
N GLY A 143 33.27 10.98 8.76
CA GLY A 143 32.80 9.61 8.96
C GLY A 143 32.04 9.47 10.28
N TYR A 144 30.81 8.97 10.21
CA TYR A 144 29.92 8.79 11.37
C TYR A 144 29.55 7.32 11.60
N GLY A 145 30.22 6.39 10.92
CA GLY A 145 29.94 4.96 10.95
C GLY A 145 28.71 4.62 10.13
N ASN A 146 27.54 5.09 10.55
CA ASN A 146 26.27 4.86 9.86
C ASN A 146 25.52 6.18 9.60
N LEU A 147 24.75 6.19 8.53
CA LEU A 147 23.79 7.22 8.16
C LEU A 147 22.44 6.60 7.85
N GLU A 148 21.37 7.38 8.01
CA GLU A 148 20.01 6.94 7.70
C GLU A 148 19.60 7.55 6.35
N ILE A 149 19.14 6.70 5.44
CA ILE A 149 18.48 7.13 4.21
C ILE A 149 16.98 6.87 4.30
N SER A 150 16.21 7.65 3.57
CA SER A 150 14.76 7.45 3.41
C SER A 150 14.44 7.25 1.93
N ILE A 151 13.64 6.25 1.61
CA ILE A 151 13.21 5.94 0.23
C ILE A 151 11.68 5.94 0.17
N TRP A 152 11.11 6.66 -0.81
CA TRP A 152 9.66 6.79 -0.97
C TRP A 152 9.27 7.14 -2.42
N ASN A 153 7.99 6.95 -2.74
CA ASN A 153 7.40 7.39 -4.00
C ASN A 153 7.08 8.89 -3.86
N PHE A 154 7.70 9.73 -4.68
CA PHE A 154 7.43 11.19 -4.66
C PHE A 154 6.35 11.62 -5.66
N SER A 155 5.85 10.69 -6.48
CA SER A 155 4.74 10.94 -7.40
C SER A 155 3.41 10.92 -6.65
N LYS A 156 2.45 11.73 -7.10
CA LYS A 156 1.11 11.80 -6.52
C LYS A 156 0.37 10.46 -6.56
N VAL A 157 0.64 9.65 -7.58
CA VAL A 157 -0.03 8.36 -7.77
C VAL A 157 0.89 7.24 -7.28
N GLU A 158 0.35 6.39 -6.41
CA GLU A 158 0.94 5.10 -6.08
C GLU A 158 0.33 4.03 -7.00
N ASP A 159 1.15 3.43 -7.85
CA ASP A 159 0.78 2.40 -8.83
C ASP A 159 1.21 0.99 -8.40
N ASN A 160 1.62 0.82 -7.14
CA ASN A 160 2.10 -0.43 -6.56
C ASN A 160 3.43 -0.94 -7.13
N ASP A 161 4.35 -0.02 -7.37
CA ASP A 161 5.74 -0.33 -7.62
C ASP A 161 6.43 -1.01 -6.44
N TYR A 162 7.36 -1.92 -6.74
CA TYR A 162 8.19 -2.61 -5.77
C TYR A 162 9.66 -2.45 -6.10
N VAL A 163 10.45 -2.19 -5.07
CA VAL A 163 11.90 -2.12 -5.16
C VAL A 163 12.55 -3.02 -4.11
N GLN A 164 13.80 -3.39 -4.35
CA GLN A 164 14.66 -4.02 -3.37
C GLN A 164 15.96 -3.22 -3.23
N VAL A 165 16.41 -3.05 -2.00
CA VAL A 165 17.61 -2.28 -1.69
C VAL A 165 18.76 -3.22 -1.37
N PHE A 166 19.94 -2.90 -1.89
CA PHE A 166 21.18 -3.59 -1.59
C PHE A 166 22.20 -2.59 -1.04
N ILE A 167 23.03 -3.02 -0.11
CA ILE A 167 24.19 -2.28 0.39
C ILE A 167 25.41 -3.15 0.13
N ASP A 168 26.35 -2.64 -0.64
CA ASP A 168 27.57 -3.36 -1.05
C ASP A 168 27.26 -4.76 -1.63
N GLY A 169 26.17 -4.84 -2.41
CA GLY A 169 25.68 -6.07 -3.02
C GLY A 169 24.85 -6.98 -2.10
N VAL A 170 24.72 -6.68 -0.81
CA VAL A 170 23.93 -7.46 0.15
C VAL A 170 22.51 -6.89 0.26
N ALA A 171 21.51 -7.74 0.04
CA ALA A 171 20.10 -7.37 0.13
C ALA A 171 19.71 -6.94 1.55
N GLN A 172 19.09 -5.77 1.66
CA GLN A 172 18.58 -5.21 2.92
C GLN A 172 17.12 -5.63 3.14
N GLY A 173 16.92 -6.95 3.29
CA GLY A 173 15.59 -7.55 3.37
C GLY A 173 14.99 -7.87 2.00
N GLY A 174 13.69 -8.20 2.00
CA GLY A 174 12.94 -8.54 0.80
C GLY A 174 12.48 -7.30 0.01
N PRO A 175 11.98 -7.49 -1.22
CA PRO A 175 11.32 -6.43 -1.97
C PRO A 175 10.16 -5.81 -1.18
N PHE A 176 9.99 -4.50 -1.29
CA PHE A 176 8.92 -3.77 -0.64
C PHE A 176 8.22 -2.85 -1.63
N SER A 177 6.93 -2.60 -1.37
CA SER A 177 6.17 -1.62 -2.14
C SER A 177 6.63 -0.22 -1.78
N ILE A 178 6.98 0.57 -2.79
CA ILE A 178 7.33 1.96 -2.56
C ILE A 178 6.07 2.83 -2.51
N ARG A 179 5.96 3.62 -1.45
CA ARG A 179 4.78 4.43 -1.11
C ARG A 179 5.19 5.83 -0.70
N HIS A 180 4.24 6.74 -0.52
CA HIS A 180 4.48 8.08 0.03
C HIS A 180 5.07 8.01 1.43
N LYS A 181 4.71 6.99 2.20
CA LYS A 181 5.33 6.73 3.51
C LYS A 181 6.77 6.26 3.31
N PRO A 182 7.78 7.01 3.79
CA PRO A 182 9.17 6.63 3.57
C PRO A 182 9.57 5.40 4.36
N ILE A 183 10.41 4.59 3.73
CA ILE A 183 11.13 3.49 4.37
C ILE A 183 12.53 3.97 4.70
N LYS A 184 12.91 3.78 5.96
CA LYS A 184 14.20 4.18 6.49
C LYS A 184 15.16 3.00 6.52
N ILE A 185 16.39 3.23 6.07
CA ILE A 185 17.43 2.21 6.02
C ILE A 185 18.71 2.80 6.60
N SER A 186 19.34 2.06 7.52
CA SER A 186 20.66 2.39 8.04
C SER A 186 21.72 1.86 7.08
N VAL A 187 22.61 2.74 6.65
CA VAL A 187 23.68 2.45 5.67
C VAL A 187 25.02 2.92 6.24
N PRO A 188 26.13 2.21 5.98
CA PRO A 188 27.45 2.71 6.36
C PRO A 188 27.81 4.03 5.66
N ASP A 189 28.68 4.82 6.26
CA ASP A 189 29.17 6.09 5.69
C ASP A 189 30.17 5.97 4.53
N LYS A 190 30.51 4.73 4.18
CA LYS A 190 31.29 4.32 3.01
C LYS A 190 30.67 3.05 2.45
N ALA A 191 29.69 3.21 1.57
CA ALA A 191 28.96 2.10 0.98
C ALA A 191 28.41 2.47 -0.40
N VAL A 192 28.09 1.44 -1.18
CA VAL A 192 27.31 1.56 -2.42
C VAL A 192 25.91 1.06 -2.14
N ILE A 193 24.94 1.97 -2.16
CA ILE A 193 23.52 1.63 -2.07
C ILE A 193 23.01 1.38 -3.49
N GLN A 194 22.30 0.28 -3.72
CA GLN A 194 21.65 0.00 -4.99
C GLN A 194 20.16 -0.16 -4.79
N VAL A 195 19.37 0.53 -5.60
CA VAL A 195 17.91 0.37 -5.64
C VAL A 195 17.57 -0.38 -6.92
N GLN A 196 17.00 -1.58 -6.77
CA GLN A 196 16.58 -2.43 -7.88
C GLN A 196 15.07 -2.37 -8.07
N GLY A 197 14.63 -2.21 -9.32
CA GLY A 197 13.22 -2.38 -9.67
C GLY A 197 12.81 -3.85 -9.66
N VAL A 198 11.75 -4.20 -8.92
CA VAL A 198 11.25 -5.59 -8.81
C VAL A 198 9.89 -5.77 -9.45
N ARG A 199 9.04 -4.74 -9.39
CA ARG A 199 7.75 -4.73 -10.08
C ARG A 199 7.39 -3.31 -10.46
N ASP A 200 7.05 -3.10 -11.73
CA ASP A 200 6.51 -1.85 -12.25
C ASP A 200 4.99 -2.03 -12.39
N GLY A 201 4.23 -1.25 -11.62
CA GLY A 201 2.78 -1.39 -11.53
C GLY A 201 2.03 -0.71 -12.68
N SER A 202 2.62 0.28 -13.33
CA SER A 202 2.01 1.08 -14.40
C SER A 202 2.71 0.94 -15.76
N ASN A 203 3.79 0.15 -15.82
CA ASN A 203 4.65 -0.06 -17.00
C ASN A 203 5.29 1.23 -17.54
N ASN A 204 5.51 2.24 -16.69
CA ASN A 204 6.11 3.52 -17.07
C ASN A 204 7.44 3.81 -16.37
N GLY A 205 7.99 2.83 -15.64
CA GLY A 205 9.18 2.94 -14.83
C GLY A 205 8.87 3.25 -13.37
N ILE A 206 9.71 2.74 -12.48
CA ILE A 206 9.50 2.87 -11.03
C ILE A 206 10.11 4.17 -10.56
N THR A 207 9.27 5.11 -10.14
CA THR A 207 9.72 6.46 -9.76
C THR A 207 9.90 6.56 -8.24
N TYR A 208 11.06 7.02 -7.79
CA TYR A 208 11.38 7.06 -6.36
C TYR A 208 12.36 8.17 -5.96
N ALA A 209 12.33 8.54 -4.69
CA ALA A 209 13.26 9.48 -4.08
C ALA A 209 14.15 8.76 -3.07
N VAL A 210 15.41 9.18 -2.98
CA VAL A 210 16.37 8.78 -1.94
C VAL A 210 16.81 10.03 -1.21
N HIS A 211 16.48 10.14 0.08
CA HIS A 211 16.89 11.25 0.93
C HIS A 211 17.96 10.82 1.90
N PHE A 212 19.04 11.58 1.96
CA PHE A 212 20.12 11.40 2.90
C PHE A 212 19.85 12.30 4.10
N ASN A 213 19.31 11.71 5.18
CA ASN A 213 18.81 12.47 6.33
C ASN A 213 19.89 13.34 6.99
N LYS A 214 21.16 12.99 6.75
CA LYS A 214 22.30 13.69 7.31
C LYS A 214 22.73 14.93 6.52
N THR A 215 22.79 14.81 5.19
CA THR A 215 23.16 15.94 4.32
C THR A 215 21.96 16.80 3.97
N GLY A 216 20.74 16.26 4.10
CA GLY A 216 19.50 16.91 3.68
C GLY A 216 19.26 16.83 2.17
N GLU A 217 20.13 16.13 1.45
CA GLU A 217 20.09 15.99 0.00
C GLU A 217 19.07 14.93 -0.40
N THR A 218 18.34 15.18 -1.47
CA THR A 218 17.33 14.27 -2.02
C THR A 218 17.61 14.03 -3.48
N TYR A 219 17.61 12.77 -3.88
CA TYR A 219 17.81 12.34 -5.25
C TYR A 219 16.55 11.64 -5.77
N LEU A 220 15.87 12.29 -6.71
CA LEU A 220 14.75 11.75 -7.47
C LEU A 220 15.28 10.96 -8.65
N ASN A 221 14.72 9.77 -8.86
CA ASN A 221 15.20 8.84 -9.87
C ASN A 221 14.05 7.99 -10.40
N THR A 222 14.32 7.30 -11.51
CA THR A 222 13.47 6.22 -12.01
C THR A 222 14.31 4.97 -12.27
N VAL A 223 13.73 3.80 -12.12
CA VAL A 223 14.39 2.53 -12.43
C VAL A 223 13.43 1.60 -13.18
N SER A 224 13.92 0.98 -14.24
CA SER A 224 13.15 -0.02 -14.98
C SER A 224 13.11 -1.34 -14.22
N LEU A 225 12.17 -2.22 -14.61
CA LEU A 225 12.08 -3.58 -14.08
C LEU A 225 13.44 -4.31 -14.19
N ASN A 226 13.89 -4.91 -13.09
CA ASN A 226 15.15 -5.62 -12.91
C ASN A 226 16.44 -4.77 -13.05
N ALA A 227 16.35 -3.50 -13.45
CA ALA A 227 17.48 -2.59 -13.50
C ALA A 227 17.84 -2.08 -12.09
N LYS A 228 19.04 -1.49 -11.96
CA LYS A 228 19.55 -0.95 -10.70
C LYS A 228 20.14 0.43 -10.93
N ASN A 229 19.89 1.35 -9.98
CA ASN A 229 20.64 2.59 -9.86
C ASN A 229 21.49 2.53 -8.58
N SER A 230 22.67 3.11 -8.63
CA SER A 230 23.67 3.08 -7.57
C SER A 230 23.90 4.47 -6.97
N TYR A 231 24.03 4.52 -5.65
CA TYR A 231 24.34 5.71 -4.88
C TYR A 231 25.62 5.41 -4.09
N THR A 232 26.73 5.99 -4.51
CA THR A 232 28.05 5.74 -3.91
C THR A 232 28.35 6.80 -2.87
N ILE A 233 28.52 6.39 -1.62
CA ILE A 233 28.87 7.30 -0.53
C ILE A 233 30.38 7.37 -0.40
N VAL A 234 30.92 8.57 -0.59
CA VAL A 234 32.34 8.88 -0.44
C VAL A 234 32.49 9.77 0.79
N SER A 235 33.07 9.22 1.86
CA SER A 235 33.46 10.04 3.01
C SER A 235 34.79 10.74 2.70
N ARG A 236 34.78 12.07 2.84
CA ARG A 236 35.98 12.91 2.85
C ARG A 236 36.51 13.08 4.26
#